data_AF-A0A0R2NS69-F1
#
_entry.id   AF-A0A0R2NS69-F1
#
_cell.length_a   1.000
_cell.length_b   1.000
_cell.length_c   1.000
_cell.angle_alpha   90.00
_cell.angle_beta   90.00
_cell.angle_gamma   90.00
#
_symmetry.space_group_name_H-M   'P 1'
#
loop_
_entity.id
_entity.type
_entity.pdbx_description
1 polymer ?
#
loop_
_entity_poly.entity_id
_entity_poly.type
_entity_poly.pdbx_seq_one_letter_code
_entity_poly.pdbx_strand_id
1 'polypeptide(L)'
;MGDLKTGLIVGATLQLMTLGVATYGGATVPDFLTGSIMGTAYAIIAGKGAEYGIGLAVPIGLLLTQLDILARLTNTFFQAKADKYAEAGDYRGVERSNVLGTIPWIVSRVLPVAIGLIFGQGVVNAINSFIPQWFMDGLKTAGMILPAMGIAILMRYLPLKKYWPFFIIGFVMLAYGGKSFSILGAALVGLAMAGVYVIFVGNKEHTATTSNGDVEVDDDDDEVEIDE
;
A
#
# COMPACT_ATOMS: atom_id res chain seq x y z
N MET A 1 -6.87 -18.25 16.93
CA MET A 1 -5.42 -17.95 16.85
C MET A 1 -4.92 -17.30 18.15
N GLY A 2 -5.62 -16.35 18.77
CA GLY A 2 -5.45 -16.00 20.19
C GLY A 2 -4.25 -15.11 20.57
N ASP A 3 -3.19 -15.07 19.78
CA ASP A 3 -2.04 -14.18 19.99
C ASP A 3 -2.18 -12.86 19.21
N LEU A 4 -2.74 -11.86 19.91
CA LEU A 4 -2.94 -10.52 19.35
C LEU A 4 -1.60 -9.80 19.08
N LYS A 5 -0.59 -10.01 19.93
CA LYS A 5 0.69 -9.30 19.84
C LYS A 5 1.43 -9.70 18.56
N THR A 6 1.50 -11.00 18.29
CA THR A 6 2.12 -11.50 17.06
C THR A 6 1.38 -10.98 15.82
N GLY A 7 0.05 -11.00 15.81
CA GLY A 7 -0.73 -10.50 14.68
C GLY A 7 -0.56 -8.99 14.43
N LEU A 8 -0.55 -8.18 15.50
CA LEU A 8 -0.33 -6.74 15.37
C LEU A 8 1.08 -6.42 14.86
N ILE A 9 2.11 -7.15 15.31
CA ILE A 9 3.49 -6.92 14.84
C ILE A 9 3.59 -7.29 13.35
N VAL A 10 3.14 -8.48 12.95
CA VAL A 10 3.20 -8.92 11.54
C VAL A 10 2.41 -7.96 10.64
N GLY A 11 1.18 -7.61 11.03
CA GLY A 11 0.33 -6.70 10.28
C GLY A 11 0.92 -5.30 10.16
N ALA A 12 1.41 -4.73 11.26
CA ALA A 12 2.05 -3.41 11.24
C ALA A 12 3.30 -3.39 10.35
N THR A 13 4.15 -4.40 10.43
CA THR A 13 5.34 -4.49 9.57
C THR A 13 4.96 -4.57 8.10
N LEU A 14 4.01 -5.44 7.72
CA LEU A 14 3.58 -5.55 6.33
C LEU A 14 2.85 -4.30 5.84
N GLN A 15 2.10 -3.62 6.70
CA GLN A 15 1.51 -2.33 6.38
C GLN A 15 2.59 -1.29 6.05
N LEU A 16 3.66 -1.22 6.85
CA LEU A 16 4.80 -0.33 6.58
C LEU A 16 5.48 -0.65 5.24
N MET A 17 5.45 -1.91 4.79
CA MET A 17 5.98 -2.30 3.48
C MET A 17 5.09 -1.88 2.30
N THR A 18 3.77 -1.79 2.51
CA THR A 18 2.84 -1.28 1.48
C THR A 18 2.91 0.23 1.31
N LEU A 19 3.53 0.94 2.26
CA LEU A 19 3.68 2.39 2.18
C LEU A 19 4.45 2.77 0.92
N GLY A 20 3.83 3.61 0.08
CA GLY A 20 4.41 4.06 -1.17
C GLY A 20 4.22 3.12 -2.35
N VAL A 21 3.68 1.92 -2.17
CA VAL A 21 3.40 1.04 -3.31
C VAL A 21 1.95 1.23 -3.74
N ALA A 22 1.74 1.84 -4.91
CA ALA A 22 0.42 2.06 -5.49
C ALA A 22 0.33 1.48 -6.91
N THR A 23 -0.88 1.10 -7.32
CA THR A 23 -1.15 0.57 -8.65
C THR A 23 -1.17 1.71 -9.66
N TYR A 24 -0.15 1.83 -10.51
CA TYR A 24 -0.12 2.79 -11.63
C TYR A 24 -0.14 2.03 -12.95
N GLY A 25 -0.96 2.46 -13.91
CA GLY A 25 -0.90 1.98 -15.29
C GLY A 25 -1.02 0.45 -15.48
N GLY A 26 -1.81 -0.24 -14.67
CA GLY A 26 -1.96 -1.70 -14.74
C GLY A 26 -0.92 -2.52 -13.96
N ALA A 27 0.05 -1.87 -13.30
CA ALA A 27 0.95 -2.53 -12.36
C ALA A 27 0.16 -3.02 -11.14
N THR A 28 0.36 -4.28 -10.76
CA THR A 28 -0.29 -4.88 -9.59
C THR A 28 0.67 -4.84 -8.40
N VAL A 29 0.20 -4.27 -7.30
CA VAL A 29 0.94 -4.18 -6.04
C VAL A 29 0.98 -5.55 -5.35
N PRO A 30 2.09 -5.92 -4.70
CA PRO A 30 2.14 -7.11 -3.87
C PRO A 30 0.98 -7.22 -2.86
N ASP A 31 0.34 -8.39 -2.76
CA ASP A 31 -0.78 -8.62 -1.83
C ASP A 31 -0.25 -8.95 -0.42
N PHE A 32 0.35 -7.93 0.20
CA PHE A 32 0.83 -8.01 1.57
C PHE A 32 -0.29 -8.10 2.60
N LEU A 33 -1.52 -7.68 2.26
CA LEU A 33 -2.66 -7.78 3.17
C LEU A 33 -3.03 -9.24 3.39
N THR A 34 -3.26 -9.99 2.31
CA THR A 34 -3.56 -11.41 2.41
C THR A 34 -2.34 -12.22 2.89
N GLY A 35 -1.14 -11.81 2.48
CA GLY A 35 0.12 -12.33 3.01
C GLY A 35 0.23 -12.19 4.54
N SER A 36 -0.20 -11.06 5.11
CA SER A 36 -0.15 -10.80 6.55
C SER A 36 -1.07 -11.71 7.35
N ILE A 37 -2.24 -12.05 6.79
CA ILE A 37 -3.22 -12.97 7.40
C ILE A 37 -2.59 -14.36 7.53
N MET A 38 -2.02 -14.89 6.44
CA MET A 38 -1.40 -16.20 6.46
C MET A 38 -0.08 -16.22 7.24
N GLY A 39 0.76 -15.19 7.12
CA GLY A 39 2.00 -15.07 7.89
C GLY A 39 1.74 -15.04 9.39
N THR A 40 0.71 -14.32 9.83
CA THR A 40 0.27 -14.31 11.23
C THR A 40 -0.20 -15.70 11.66
N ALA A 41 -1.04 -16.34 10.85
CA ALA A 41 -1.55 -17.67 11.14
C ALA A 41 -0.42 -18.70 11.26
N TYR A 42 0.54 -18.69 10.33
CA TYR A 42 1.67 -19.62 10.33
C TYR A 42 2.67 -19.33 11.43
N ALA A 43 2.89 -18.06 11.80
CA ALA A 43 3.70 -17.72 12.97
C ALA A 43 3.13 -18.31 14.26
N ILE A 44 1.80 -18.21 14.43
CA ILE A 44 1.10 -18.71 15.62
C ILE A 44 1.07 -20.24 15.62
N ILE A 45 0.75 -20.88 14.48
CA ILE A 45 0.77 -22.35 14.35
C ILE A 45 2.16 -22.92 14.58
N ALA A 46 3.21 -22.28 14.06
CA ALA A 46 4.59 -22.72 14.20
C ALA A 46 5.20 -22.42 15.59
N GLY A 47 4.63 -21.49 16.34
CA GLY A 47 5.21 -21.02 17.61
C GLY A 47 6.57 -20.33 17.47
N LYS A 48 6.91 -19.84 16.27
CA LYS A 48 8.23 -19.26 15.93
C LYS A 48 8.26 -17.72 15.99
N GLY A 49 7.18 -17.09 16.43
CA GLY A 49 7.07 -15.64 16.62
C GLY A 49 6.84 -14.84 15.34
N ALA A 50 6.67 -13.53 15.49
CA ALA A 50 6.27 -12.61 14.41
C ALA A 50 7.28 -12.54 13.26
N GLU A 51 8.57 -12.66 13.55
CA GLU A 51 9.64 -12.55 12.55
C GLU A 51 9.59 -13.69 11.52
N TYR A 52 9.25 -14.90 11.98
CA TYR A 52 8.99 -16.04 11.09
C TYR A 52 7.76 -15.78 10.22
N GLY A 53 6.71 -15.22 10.82
CA GLY A 53 5.51 -14.81 10.09
C GLY A 53 5.79 -13.78 9.01
N ILE A 54 6.53 -12.72 9.33
CA ILE A 54 6.95 -11.67 8.38
C ILE A 54 7.75 -12.30 7.26
N GLY A 55 8.73 -13.15 7.58
CA GLY A 55 9.54 -13.83 6.59
C GLY A 55 8.68 -14.58 5.58
N LEU A 56 7.73 -15.39 6.04
CA LEU A 56 6.83 -16.13 5.14
C LEU A 56 5.81 -15.25 4.41
N ALA A 57 5.33 -14.19 5.05
CA ALA A 57 4.26 -13.36 4.51
C ALA A 57 4.65 -12.65 3.21
N VAL A 58 5.92 -12.26 3.07
CA VAL A 58 6.43 -11.56 1.87
C VAL A 58 6.36 -12.42 0.61
N PRO A 59 7.00 -13.60 0.53
CA PRO A 59 6.92 -14.44 -0.66
C PRO A 59 5.51 -14.95 -0.91
N ILE A 60 4.74 -15.23 0.15
CA ILE A 60 3.36 -15.66 -0.05
C ILE A 60 2.51 -14.52 -0.64
N GLY A 61 2.67 -13.28 -0.17
CA GLY A 61 1.99 -12.12 -0.74
C GLY A 61 2.31 -11.91 -2.22
N LEU A 62 3.58 -12.11 -2.61
CA LEU A 62 4.01 -12.08 -4.01
C LEU A 62 3.37 -13.19 -4.85
N LEU A 63 3.25 -14.41 -4.31
CA LEU A 63 2.55 -15.51 -4.98
C LEU A 63 1.06 -15.22 -5.16
N LEU A 64 0.42 -14.65 -4.14
CA LEU A 64 -0.99 -14.28 -4.20
C LEU A 64 -1.28 -13.15 -5.19
N THR A 65 -0.34 -12.23 -5.38
CA THR A 65 -0.45 -11.23 -6.46
C THR A 65 -0.61 -11.87 -7.83
N GLN A 66 0.05 -13.00 -8.08
CA GLN A 66 -0.10 -13.71 -9.37
C GLN A 66 -1.50 -14.30 -9.53
N LEU A 67 -2.10 -14.77 -8.43
CA LEU A 67 -3.49 -15.22 -8.43
C LEU A 67 -4.45 -14.04 -8.64
N ASP A 68 -4.19 -12.88 -8.01
CA ASP A 68 -4.98 -11.66 -8.22
C ASP A 68 -4.95 -11.21 -9.69
N ILE A 69 -3.78 -11.27 -10.34
CA ILE A 69 -3.65 -10.99 -11.78
C ILE A 69 -4.49 -11.99 -12.60
N LEU A 70 -4.44 -13.28 -12.29
CA LEU A 70 -5.25 -14.29 -12.98
C LEU A 70 -6.76 -14.06 -12.82
N ALA A 71 -7.18 -13.62 -11.64
CA ALA A 71 -8.56 -13.25 -11.36
C ALA A 71 -9.00 -12.02 -12.15
N ARG A 72 -8.14 -11.02 -12.26
CA ARG A 72 -8.36 -9.83 -13.08
C ARG A 72 -8.51 -10.19 -14.57
N LEU A 73 -7.68 -11.10 -15.07
CA LEU A 73 -7.81 -11.63 -16.44
C LEU A 73 -9.15 -12.34 -16.66
N THR A 74 -9.59 -13.13 -15.68
CA THR A 74 -10.90 -13.80 -15.75
C THR A 74 -12.05 -12.79 -15.70
N ASN A 75 -11.89 -11.71 -14.95
CA ASN A 75 -12.89 -10.65 -14.87
C ASN A 75 -13.12 -9.92 -16.20
N THR A 76 -12.11 -9.85 -17.08
CA THR A 76 -12.24 -9.24 -18.41
C THR A 76 -13.36 -9.89 -19.25
N PHE A 77 -13.63 -11.19 -19.08
CA PHE A 77 -14.75 -11.85 -19.76
C PHE A 77 -16.12 -11.33 -19.31
N PHE A 78 -16.27 -10.98 -18.02
CA PHE A 78 -17.49 -10.40 -17.48
C PHE A 78 -17.66 -8.95 -17.93
N GLN A 79 -16.57 -8.21 -18.05
CA GLN A 79 -16.57 -6.84 -18.59
C GLN A 79 -16.98 -6.83 -20.06
N ALA A 80 -16.39 -7.70 -20.90
CA ALA A 80 -16.79 -7.83 -22.31
C ALA A 80 -18.29 -8.21 -22.48
N LYS A 81 -18.87 -8.88 -21.49
CA LYS A 81 -20.31 -9.19 -21.47
C LYS A 81 -21.15 -7.99 -21.04
N ALA A 82 -20.65 -7.20 -20.07
CA ALA A 82 -21.29 -5.96 -19.65
C ALA A 82 -21.35 -4.95 -20.81
N ASP A 83 -20.28 -4.83 -21.61
CA ASP A 83 -20.23 -3.93 -22.78
C ASP A 83 -21.34 -4.27 -23.79
N LYS A 84 -21.58 -5.56 -24.07
CA LYS A 84 -22.67 -6.00 -24.94
C LYS A 84 -24.07 -5.66 -24.40
N TYR A 85 -24.26 -5.71 -23.08
CA TYR A 85 -25.53 -5.30 -22.46
C TYR A 85 -25.70 -3.78 -22.48
N ALA A 86 -24.61 -3.02 -22.39
CA ALA A 86 -24.63 -1.58 -22.52
C ALA A 86 -25.01 -1.13 -23.94
N GLU A 87 -24.45 -1.76 -24.98
CA GLU A 87 -24.83 -1.51 -26.38
C GLU A 87 -26.32 -1.80 -26.66
N ALA A 88 -26.88 -2.79 -25.97
CA ALA A 88 -28.30 -3.16 -26.07
C ALA A 88 -29.23 -2.27 -25.21
N GLY A 89 -28.71 -1.32 -24.44
CA GLY A 89 -29.49 -0.47 -23.53
C GLY A 89 -30.07 -1.20 -22.31
N ASP A 90 -29.60 -2.41 -21.99
CA ASP A 90 -30.08 -3.19 -20.84
C ASP A 90 -29.26 -2.87 -19.58
N TYR A 91 -29.72 -1.86 -18.84
CA TYR A 91 -29.13 -1.45 -17.56
C TYR A 91 -29.07 -2.59 -16.52
N ARG A 92 -30.05 -3.50 -16.51
CA ARG A 92 -30.09 -4.64 -15.56
C ARG A 92 -29.06 -5.71 -15.94
N GLY A 93 -28.80 -5.89 -17.22
CA GLY A 93 -27.75 -6.76 -17.74
C GLY A 93 -26.35 -6.29 -17.34
N VAL A 94 -26.10 -4.97 -17.40
CA VAL A 94 -24.85 -4.34 -16.96
C VAL A 94 -24.64 -4.50 -15.46
N GLU A 95 -25.66 -4.17 -14.65
CA GLU A 95 -25.60 -4.28 -13.18
C GLU A 95 -25.26 -5.71 -12.74
N ARG A 96 -25.96 -6.70 -13.30
CA ARG A 96 -25.69 -8.12 -13.01
C ARG A 96 -24.28 -8.53 -13.41
N SER A 97 -23.81 -8.09 -14.57
CA SER A 97 -22.47 -8.44 -15.05
C SER A 97 -21.37 -7.84 -14.17
N ASN A 98 -21.58 -6.63 -13.62
CA ASN A 98 -20.66 -6.01 -12.67
C ASN A 98 -20.63 -6.75 -11.31
N VAL A 99 -21.80 -7.12 -10.78
CA VAL A 99 -21.88 -7.92 -9.54
C VAL A 99 -21.21 -9.29 -9.74
N LEU A 100 -21.44 -9.94 -10.89
CA LEU A 100 -20.79 -11.20 -11.23
C LEU A 100 -19.27 -11.07 -11.39
N GLY A 101 -18.79 -9.92 -11.88
CA GLY A 101 -17.36 -9.61 -11.99
C GLY A 101 -16.63 -9.47 -10.65
N THR A 102 -17.36 -9.26 -9.55
CA THR A 102 -16.77 -9.25 -8.20
C THR A 102 -16.43 -10.67 -7.72
N ILE A 103 -17.11 -11.70 -8.26
CA ILE A 103 -16.95 -13.10 -7.83
C ILE A 103 -15.53 -13.63 -8.10
N PRO A 104 -14.94 -13.50 -9.31
CA PRO A 104 -13.56 -13.91 -9.55
C PRO A 104 -12.57 -13.31 -8.56
N TRP A 105 -12.77 -12.04 -8.19
CA TRP A 105 -11.89 -11.33 -7.27
C TRP A 105 -11.98 -11.87 -5.84
N ILE A 106 -13.19 -12.14 -5.35
CA ILE A 106 -13.41 -12.77 -4.03
C ILE A 106 -12.84 -14.18 -4.01
N VAL A 107 -13.15 -15.00 -5.02
CA VAL A 107 -12.69 -16.39 -5.11
C VAL A 107 -11.17 -16.46 -5.10
N SER A 108 -10.50 -15.55 -5.81
CA SER A 108 -9.04 -15.50 -5.88
C SER A 108 -8.35 -15.26 -4.54
N ARG A 109 -9.02 -14.63 -3.57
CA ARG A 109 -8.45 -14.35 -2.23
C ARG A 109 -8.95 -15.33 -1.19
N VAL A 110 -10.23 -15.66 -1.22
CA VAL A 110 -10.84 -16.58 -0.26
C VAL A 110 -10.30 -17.99 -0.45
N LEU A 111 -10.16 -18.45 -1.70
CA LEU A 111 -9.73 -19.84 -1.96
C LEU A 111 -8.32 -20.12 -1.43
N PRO A 112 -7.27 -19.31 -1.74
CA PRO A 112 -5.93 -19.58 -1.24
C PRO A 112 -5.82 -19.43 0.27
N VAL A 113 -6.50 -18.43 0.86
CA VAL A 113 -6.51 -18.23 2.31
C VAL A 113 -7.21 -19.36 3.02
N ALA A 114 -8.37 -19.80 2.54
CA ALA A 114 -9.12 -20.89 3.16
C ALA A 114 -8.30 -22.19 3.11
N ILE A 115 -7.72 -22.54 1.95
CA ILE A 115 -6.87 -23.72 1.81
C ILE A 115 -5.64 -23.60 2.73
N GLY A 116 -4.95 -22.46 2.70
CA GLY A 116 -3.77 -22.22 3.51
C GLY A 116 -4.03 -22.33 5.01
N LEU A 117 -5.17 -21.82 5.48
CA LEU A 117 -5.55 -21.88 6.90
C LEU A 117 -6.06 -23.26 7.32
N ILE A 118 -6.87 -23.94 6.50
CA ILE A 118 -7.38 -25.30 6.79
C ILE A 118 -6.22 -26.29 6.89
N PHE A 119 -5.27 -26.21 5.96
CA PHE A 119 -4.09 -27.08 5.93
C PHE A 119 -2.87 -26.45 6.61
N GLY A 120 -3.06 -25.42 7.45
CA GLY A 120 -1.96 -24.58 7.94
C GLY A 120 -0.84 -25.35 8.62
N GLN A 121 -1.16 -26.39 9.39
CA GLN A 121 -0.14 -27.23 10.02
C GLN A 121 0.67 -28.04 8.99
N GLY A 122 0.01 -28.57 7.96
CA GLY A 122 0.66 -29.26 6.85
C GLY A 122 1.56 -28.33 6.06
N VAL A 123 1.10 -27.10 5.80
CA VAL A 123 1.89 -26.06 5.12
C VAL A 123 3.12 -25.67 5.94
N VAL A 124 2.97 -25.41 7.24
CA VAL A 124 4.09 -25.08 8.14
C VAL A 124 5.10 -26.23 8.21
N ASN A 125 4.63 -27.47 8.30
CA ASN A 125 5.51 -28.65 8.31
C ASN A 125 6.27 -28.81 7.00
N ALA A 126 5.60 -28.61 5.85
CA ALA A 126 6.25 -28.62 4.54
C ALA A 126 7.30 -27.51 4.44
N ILE A 127 6.97 -26.29 4.83
CA ILE A 127 7.92 -25.16 4.86
C ILE A 127 9.15 -25.50 5.70
N ASN A 128 8.97 -26.02 6.92
CA ASN A 128 10.09 -26.36 7.80
C ASN A 128 10.93 -27.54 7.29
N SER A 129 10.36 -28.41 6.45
CA SER A 129 11.07 -29.58 5.90
C SER A 129 11.80 -29.26 4.60
N PHE A 130 11.20 -28.42 3.75
CA PHE A 130 11.73 -28.07 2.43
C PHE A 130 12.62 -26.83 2.45
N ILE A 131 12.38 -25.88 3.36
CA ILE A 131 13.13 -24.62 3.40
C ILE A 131 14.25 -24.73 4.46
N PRO A 132 15.53 -24.63 4.07
CA PRO A 132 16.63 -24.71 5.01
C PRO A 132 16.69 -23.46 5.91
N GLN A 133 17.21 -23.64 7.13
CA GLN A 133 17.22 -22.59 8.15
C GLN A 133 17.93 -21.30 7.70
N TRP A 134 19.06 -21.42 6.99
CA TRP A 134 19.82 -20.26 6.49
C TRP A 134 18.98 -19.38 5.54
N PHE A 135 18.09 -19.97 4.76
CA PHE A 135 17.22 -19.24 3.85
C PHE A 135 16.12 -18.52 4.63
N MET A 136 15.58 -19.16 5.67
CA MET A 136 14.59 -18.55 6.55
C MET A 136 15.17 -17.37 7.33
N ASP A 137 16.42 -17.49 7.79
CA ASP A 137 17.13 -16.41 8.48
C ASP A 137 17.43 -15.24 7.53
N GLY A 138 17.78 -15.52 6.27
CA GLY A 138 17.91 -14.50 5.22
C GLY A 138 16.59 -13.78 4.95
N LEU A 139 15.49 -14.52 4.85
CA LEU A 139 14.15 -13.98 4.62
C LEU A 139 13.65 -13.12 5.80
N LYS A 140 13.94 -13.55 7.03
CA LYS A 140 13.71 -12.77 8.26
C LYS A 140 14.47 -11.45 8.23
N THR A 141 15.75 -11.49 7.86
CA THR A 141 16.61 -10.29 7.81
C THR A 141 16.15 -9.33 6.72
N ALA A 142 15.81 -9.84 5.53
CA ALA A 142 15.23 -9.05 4.46
C ALA A 142 13.90 -8.40 4.90
N GLY A 143 13.02 -9.16 5.57
CA GLY A 143 11.75 -8.69 6.09
C GLY A 143 11.87 -7.48 7.04
N MET A 144 12.95 -7.38 7.80
CA MET A 144 13.20 -6.22 8.69
C MET A 144 13.62 -4.95 7.95
N ILE A 145 14.20 -5.07 6.75
CA ILE A 145 14.66 -3.93 5.94
C ILE A 145 13.52 -3.37 5.07
N LEU A 146 12.54 -4.21 4.68
CA LEU A 146 11.46 -3.82 3.77
C LEU A 146 10.63 -2.60 4.23
N PRO A 147 10.33 -2.38 5.52
CA PRO A 147 9.67 -1.15 5.98
C PRO A 147 10.44 0.13 5.62
N ALA A 148 11.78 0.10 5.65
CA ALA A 148 12.59 1.25 5.26
C ALA A 148 12.46 1.56 3.77
N MET A 149 12.31 0.52 2.94
CA MET A 149 12.04 0.68 1.51
C MET A 149 10.71 1.38 1.26
N GLY A 150 9.63 1.03 1.98
CA GLY A 150 8.33 1.69 1.82
C GLY A 150 8.40 3.20 2.08
N ILE A 151 9.08 3.60 3.16
CA ILE A 151 9.33 5.01 3.46
C ILE A 151 10.16 5.69 2.36
N ALA A 152 11.19 5.01 1.83
CA ALA A 152 12.02 5.54 0.74
C ALA A 152 11.22 5.77 -0.56
N ILE A 153 10.28 4.88 -0.88
CA ILE A 153 9.39 5.05 -2.04
C ILE A 153 8.48 6.26 -1.85
N LEU A 154 7.88 6.44 -0.66
CA LEU A 154 7.09 7.63 -0.34
C LEU A 154 7.91 8.92 -0.48
N MET A 155 9.15 8.92 0.00
CA MET A 155 10.06 10.06 -0.14
C MET A 155 10.37 10.40 -1.60
N ARG A 156 10.35 9.41 -2.50
CA ARG A 156 10.55 9.63 -3.94
C ARG A 156 9.35 10.30 -4.60
N TYR A 157 8.13 10.01 -4.14
CA TYR A 157 6.93 10.67 -4.66
C TYR A 157 6.75 12.10 -4.15
N LEU A 158 7.26 12.41 -2.95
CA LEU A 158 7.18 13.76 -2.42
C LEU A 158 8.18 14.68 -3.15
N PRO A 159 7.79 15.90 -3.55
CA PRO A 159 8.71 16.88 -4.17
C PRO A 159 9.69 17.46 -3.14
N LEU A 160 10.57 16.60 -2.61
CA LEU A 160 11.55 16.94 -1.58
C LEU A 160 12.49 18.04 -2.03
N LYS A 161 12.77 18.17 -3.33
CA LYS A 161 13.61 19.27 -3.84
C LYS A 161 13.00 20.65 -3.56
N LYS A 162 11.68 20.79 -3.67
CA LYS A 162 10.96 22.06 -3.43
C LYS A 162 10.70 22.30 -1.93
N TYR A 163 10.43 21.24 -1.16
CA TYR A 163 10.02 21.33 0.25
C TYR A 163 11.01 20.69 1.23
N TRP A 164 12.30 20.62 0.90
CA TRP A 164 13.33 20.02 1.75
C TRP A 164 13.40 20.58 3.19
N PRO A 165 13.11 21.88 3.47
CA PRO A 165 13.19 22.39 4.85
C PRO A 165 12.15 21.76 5.77
N PHE A 166 10.92 21.51 5.27
CA PHE A 166 9.86 20.85 6.02
C PHE A 166 10.24 19.42 6.40
N PHE A 167 10.93 18.72 5.50
CA PHE A 167 11.42 17.38 5.76
C PHE A 167 12.48 17.34 6.87
N ILE A 168 13.46 18.26 6.85
CA ILE A 168 14.50 18.32 7.89
C ILE A 168 13.91 18.65 9.26
N ILE A 169 12.96 19.59 9.33
CA ILE A 169 12.30 19.95 10.59
C ILE A 169 11.60 18.72 11.18
N GLY A 170 10.81 18.01 10.37
CA GLY A 170 10.14 16.77 10.81
C GLY A 170 11.14 15.69 11.24
N PHE A 171 12.23 15.51 10.49
CA PHE A 171 13.28 14.56 10.81
C PHE A 171 13.96 14.87 12.14
N VAL A 172 14.39 16.11 12.36
CA VAL A 172 15.03 16.54 13.63
C VAL A 172 14.05 16.39 14.79
N MET A 173 12.79 16.75 14.59
CA MET A 173 11.77 16.65 15.64
C MET A 173 11.51 15.19 16.06
N LEU A 174 11.44 14.25 15.12
CA LEU A 174 11.27 12.83 15.45
C LEU A 174 12.57 12.18 15.95
N ALA A 175 13.73 12.52 15.38
CA ALA A 175 15.02 11.93 15.76
C ALA A 175 15.45 12.32 17.18
N TYR A 176 15.26 13.58 17.56
CA TYR A 176 15.67 14.10 18.89
C TYR A 176 14.51 14.19 19.88
N GLY A 177 13.27 14.33 19.41
CA GLY A 177 12.06 14.42 20.23
C GLY A 177 11.28 13.12 20.41
N GLY A 178 11.70 12.01 19.76
CA GLY A 178 10.91 10.77 19.67
C GLY A 178 10.54 10.07 20.99
N LYS A 179 11.17 10.41 22.12
CA LYS A 179 10.75 9.91 23.45
C LYS A 179 9.55 10.65 24.04
N SER A 180 9.30 11.88 23.61
CA SER A 180 8.24 12.76 24.13
C SER A 180 7.19 13.10 23.07
N PHE A 181 7.51 12.93 21.79
CA PHE A 181 6.66 13.31 20.66
C PHE A 181 6.20 12.05 19.89
N SER A 182 4.89 11.86 19.76
CA SER A 182 4.34 10.74 18.96
C SER A 182 4.40 11.07 17.47
N ILE A 183 4.40 10.02 16.62
CA ILE A 183 4.30 10.16 15.16
C ILE A 183 3.07 10.98 14.76
N LEU A 184 1.95 10.79 15.47
CA LEU A 184 0.73 11.57 15.26
C LEU A 184 0.92 13.05 15.61
N GLY A 185 1.59 13.34 16.73
CA GLY A 185 1.91 14.72 17.12
C GLY A 185 2.78 15.41 16.07
N ALA A 186 3.77 14.70 15.53
CA ALA A 186 4.60 15.23 14.46
C ALA A 186 3.82 15.51 13.17
N ALA A 187 2.89 14.62 12.80
CA ALA A 187 2.00 14.81 11.66
C ALA A 187 1.08 16.04 11.83
N LEU A 188 0.54 16.28 13.02
CA LEU A 188 -0.31 17.45 13.31
C LEU A 188 0.47 18.77 13.22
N VAL A 189 1.71 18.80 13.72
CA VAL A 189 2.60 19.97 13.58
C VAL A 189 2.90 20.22 12.09
N GLY A 190 3.20 19.16 11.33
CA GLY A 190 3.40 19.25 9.88
C GLY A 190 2.15 19.80 9.15
N LEU A 191 0.96 19.34 9.53
CA LEU A 191 -0.31 19.83 8.99
C LEU A 191 -0.55 21.30 9.31
N ALA A 192 -0.27 21.74 10.54
CA ALA A 192 -0.36 23.14 10.91
C ALA A 192 0.62 24.02 10.10
N MET A 193 1.88 23.56 9.94
CA MET A 193 2.88 24.23 9.12
C MET A 193 2.49 24.32 7.64
N ALA A 194 1.90 23.26 7.09
CA ALA A 194 1.37 23.26 5.73
C ALA A 194 0.21 24.26 5.57
N GLY A 195 -0.72 24.29 6.54
CA GLY A 195 -1.82 25.25 6.56
C GLY A 195 -1.34 26.71 6.60
N VAL A 196 -0.35 27.02 7.43
CA VAL A 196 0.28 28.35 7.47
C VAL A 196 0.92 28.67 6.11
N TYR A 197 1.67 27.74 5.51
CA TYR A 197 2.30 27.96 4.21
C TYR A 197 1.27 28.27 3.11
N VAL A 198 0.16 27.52 3.06
CA VAL A 198 -0.93 27.75 2.07
C VAL A 198 -1.59 29.12 2.28
N ILE A 199 -1.86 29.52 3.52
CA ILE A 199 -2.42 30.84 3.82
C ILE A 199 -1.45 31.96 3.38
N PHE A 200 -0.17 31.83 3.68
CA PHE A 200 0.84 32.84 3.31
C PHE A 200 1.10 32.93 1.80
N VAL A 201 1.05 31.81 1.08
CA VAL A 201 1.20 31.79 -0.38
C VAL A 201 -0.08 32.29 -1.07
N GLY A 202 -1.26 31.85 -0.64
CA GLY A 202 -2.54 32.37 -1.16
C GLY A 202 -2.73 33.86 -0.91
N ASN A 203 -2.19 34.41 0.19
CA ASN A 203 -2.19 35.85 0.42
C ASN A 203 -1.24 36.63 -0.50
N LYS A 204 -0.16 36.00 -1.00
CA LYS A 204 0.77 36.64 -1.95
C LYS A 204 0.14 36.81 -3.33
N GLU A 205 -0.65 35.85 -3.80
CA GLU A 205 -1.40 35.98 -5.06
C GLU A 205 -2.45 37.09 -4.98
N HIS A 206 -3.21 37.18 -3.87
CA HIS A 206 -4.20 38.25 -3.69
C HIS A 206 -3.60 39.65 -3.47
N THR A 207 -2.36 39.76 -2.96
CA THR A 207 -1.70 41.06 -2.77
C THR A 207 -1.07 41.58 -4.07
N ALA A 208 -0.69 40.69 -5.00
CA ALA A 208 -0.14 41.08 -6.30
C ALA A 208 -1.18 41.76 -7.21
N THR A 209 -2.46 41.35 -7.15
CA THR A 209 -3.53 41.92 -7.99
C THR A 209 -3.95 43.34 -7.59
N THR A 210 -3.56 43.85 -6.41
CA THR A 210 -4.02 45.17 -5.94
C THR A 210 -2.98 46.28 -6.12
N SER A 211 -1.78 45.98 -6.65
CA SER A 211 -0.69 46.96 -6.72
C SER A 211 -0.38 47.56 -8.09
N ASN A 212 -0.88 47.06 -9.22
CA ASN A 212 -0.67 47.71 -10.51
C ASN A 212 -1.89 47.51 -11.40
N GLY A 213 -2.52 48.62 -11.78
CA GLY A 213 -3.43 48.64 -12.92
C GLY A 213 -2.61 48.50 -14.18
N ASP A 214 -2.72 47.34 -14.82
CA ASP A 214 -2.84 47.17 -16.26
C ASP A 214 -3.34 45.73 -16.48
N VAL A 215 -4.41 45.59 -17.28
CA VAL A 215 -5.01 44.31 -17.61
C VAL A 215 -4.20 43.70 -18.75
N GLU A 216 -3.28 42.79 -18.42
CA GLU A 216 -2.84 41.75 -19.33
C GLU A 216 -3.38 40.41 -18.80
N VAL A 217 -4.21 39.79 -19.63
CA VAL A 217 -4.68 38.42 -19.47
C VAL A 217 -3.55 37.53 -19.97
N ASP A 218 -2.83 36.89 -19.05
CA ASP A 218 -1.91 35.80 -19.37
C ASP A 218 -2.54 34.51 -18.85
N ASP A 219 -3.08 33.72 -19.78
CA ASP A 219 -3.51 32.34 -19.58
C ASP A 219 -2.23 31.47 -19.55
N ASP A 220 -1.62 31.33 -18.37
CA ASP A 220 -0.61 30.30 -18.13
C ASP A 220 -1.29 29.08 -17.49
N ASP A 221 -1.89 28.25 -18.36
CA ASP A 221 -2.13 26.83 -18.12
C ASP A 221 -0.77 26.14 -17.93
N ASP A 222 -0.31 26.05 -16.67
CA ASP A 222 0.78 25.16 -16.26
C ASP A 222 0.31 23.70 -16.36
N GLU A 223 0.18 23.21 -17.60
CA GLU A 223 0.17 21.78 -17.89
C GLU A 223 1.52 21.20 -17.45
N VAL A 224 1.50 20.49 -16.32
CA VAL A 224 2.63 19.70 -15.85
C VAL A 224 2.79 18.52 -16.80
N GLU A 225 3.61 18.70 -17.85
CA GLU A 225 4.12 17.59 -18.65
C GLU A 225 4.84 16.60 -17.73
N ILE A 226 4.30 15.40 -17.68
CA ILE A 226 4.93 14.26 -17.02
C ILE A 226 5.88 13.67 -18.07
N ASP A 227 7.16 14.07 -18.03
CA ASP A 227 8.20 13.41 -18.81
C ASP A 227 8.24 11.90 -18.48
N GLU A 228 8.20 11.07 -19.54
CA GLU A 228 8.27 9.60 -19.55
C GLU A 228 9.48 9.00 -18.80
#